data_AF-A0A368ARX6-F1
#
_entry.id   AF-A0A368ARX6-F1
#
_cell.length_a   1.000
_cell.length_b   1.000
_cell.length_c   1.000
_cell.angle_alpha   90.00
_cell.angle_beta   90.00
_cell.angle_gamma   90.00
#
_symmetry.space_group_name_H-M   'P 1'
#
loop_
_entity.id
_entity.type
_entity.pdbx_description
1 polymer ?
#
loop_
_entity_poly.entity_id
_entity_poly.type
_entity_poly.pdbx_seq_one_letter_code
_entity_poly.pdbx_strand_id
1 'polypeptide(L)'
;MLRALLAAWLLAGLPLAEAASTPPRLSTPVPGAPGTPTPTPYPQITPSTPPKAYDSQPGAPLLPPMPVPGPPKDQPLPGLRQEPPKAPVQDD
;
A
#
# COMPACT_ATOMS: atom_id res chain seq x y z
N MET A 1 24.48 77.06 -41.34
CA MET A 1 25.05 76.52 -40.09
C MET A 1 23.99 76.10 -39.08
N LEU A 2 23.03 76.97 -38.71
CA LEU A 2 21.95 76.63 -37.78
C LEU A 2 21.17 75.35 -38.13
N ARG A 3 20.82 75.15 -39.41
CA ARG A 3 20.11 73.94 -39.87
C ARG A 3 20.92 72.65 -39.69
N ALA A 4 22.23 72.72 -39.89
CA ALA A 4 23.12 71.58 -39.70
C ALA A 4 23.27 71.25 -38.20
N LEU A 5 23.34 72.28 -37.35
CA LEU A 5 23.37 72.09 -35.90
C LEU A 5 22.06 71.47 -35.39
N LEU A 6 20.91 71.95 -35.87
CA LEU A 6 19.61 71.37 -35.54
C LEU A 6 19.51 69.89 -35.95
N ALA A 7 19.95 69.55 -37.17
CA ALA A 7 19.94 68.17 -37.65
C ALA A 7 20.86 67.26 -36.83
N ALA A 8 22.06 67.72 -36.48
CA ALA A 8 22.99 66.98 -35.63
C ALA A 8 22.44 66.74 -34.22
N TRP A 9 21.76 67.74 -33.65
CA TRP A 9 21.14 67.62 -32.33
C TRP A 9 19.98 66.63 -32.34
N LEU A 10 19.18 66.63 -33.41
CA LEU A 10 18.08 65.68 -33.59
C LEU A 10 18.61 64.24 -33.70
N LEU A 11 19.70 64.03 -34.46
CA LEU A 11 20.34 62.72 -34.62
C LEU A 11 21.01 62.23 -33.34
N ALA A 12 21.62 63.12 -32.56
CA ALA A 12 22.30 62.76 -31.31
C ALA A 12 21.34 62.30 -30.20
N GLY A 13 20.08 62.74 -30.25
CA GLY A 13 19.03 62.37 -29.29
C GLY A 13 18.23 61.12 -29.67
N LEU A 14 18.48 60.52 -30.83
CA LEU A 14 17.77 59.31 -31.26
C LEU A 14 18.25 58.11 -30.42
N PRO A 15 17.35 57.45 -29.66
CA PRO A 15 17.72 56.23 -28.96
C PRO A 15 18.02 55.14 -29.98
N LEU A 16 19.24 54.58 -29.90
CA LEU A 16 19.57 53.33 -30.59
C LEU A 16 18.80 52.19 -29.92
N ALA A 17 17.75 51.72 -30.57
CA ALA A 17 17.02 50.54 -30.12
C ALA A 17 17.84 49.30 -30.49
N GLU A 18 18.56 48.76 -29.51
CA GLU A 18 19.25 47.48 -29.67
C GLU A 18 18.22 46.35 -29.51
N ALA A 19 18.06 45.51 -30.55
CA ALA A 19 17.18 44.36 -30.45
C ALA A 19 17.78 43.37 -29.45
N ALA A 20 17.14 43.20 -28.29
CA ALA A 20 17.53 42.17 -27.33
C ALA A 20 17.44 40.80 -28.02
N SER A 21 18.59 40.18 -28.29
CA SER A 21 18.66 38.85 -28.86
C SER A 21 17.90 37.85 -27.97
N THR A 22 17.23 36.89 -28.58
CA THR A 22 16.53 35.82 -27.85
C THR A 22 17.49 35.15 -26.85
N PRO A 23 17.11 35.05 -25.56
CA PRO A 23 17.97 34.39 -24.57
C PRO A 23 18.23 32.94 -25.01
N PRO A 24 19.46 32.42 -24.81
CA PRO A 24 19.76 31.04 -25.15
C PRO A 24 18.82 30.10 -24.39
N ARG A 25 18.12 29.23 -25.14
CA ARG A 25 17.30 28.17 -24.57
C ARG A 25 18.23 27.20 -23.82
N LEU A 26 18.06 27.11 -22.50
CA LEU A 26 18.65 26.04 -21.71
C LEU A 26 18.09 24.71 -22.23
N SER A 27 18.93 23.88 -22.85
CA SER A 27 18.57 22.49 -23.13
C SER A 27 18.73 21.70 -21.85
N THR A 28 17.71 21.72 -20.98
CA THR A 28 17.65 20.77 -19.89
C THR A 28 17.35 19.39 -20.48
N PRO A 29 18.19 18.37 -20.20
CA PRO A 29 17.88 17.01 -20.65
C PRO A 29 16.53 16.60 -20.08
N VAL A 30 15.64 16.13 -20.95
CA VAL A 30 14.36 15.57 -20.52
C VAL A 30 14.65 14.30 -19.72
N PRO A 31 14.00 14.08 -18.55
CA PRO A 31 14.12 12.82 -17.82
C PRO A 31 13.83 11.64 -18.75
N GLY A 32 14.81 10.73 -18.92
CA GLY A 32 14.70 9.59 -19.82
C GLY A 32 15.26 9.80 -21.24
N ALA A 33 15.96 10.91 -21.52
CA ALA A 33 16.66 11.07 -22.79
C ALA A 33 17.72 9.96 -23.01
N PRO A 34 17.99 9.55 -24.26
CA PRO A 34 19.03 8.56 -24.55
C PRO A 34 20.37 8.97 -23.91
N GLY A 35 20.94 8.09 -23.07
CA GLY A 35 22.16 8.36 -22.32
C GLY A 35 21.97 8.96 -20.92
N THR A 36 20.74 9.28 -20.48
CA THR A 36 20.48 9.57 -19.06
C THR A 36 20.50 8.26 -18.27
N PRO A 37 21.32 8.13 -17.20
CA PRO A 37 21.34 6.91 -16.40
C PRO A 37 19.97 6.69 -15.76
N THR A 38 19.37 5.53 -16.03
CA THR A 38 18.16 5.09 -15.35
C THR A 38 18.50 4.89 -13.87
N PRO A 39 17.71 5.44 -12.92
CA PRO A 39 17.96 5.21 -11.51
C PRO A 39 17.95 3.70 -11.22
N THR A 40 18.98 3.22 -10.54
CA THR A 40 19.06 1.82 -10.09
C THR A 40 17.84 1.51 -9.22
N PRO A 41 17.23 0.31 -9.37
CA PRO A 41 16.11 -0.09 -8.54
C PRO A 41 16.45 -0.01 -7.05
N TYR A 42 15.45 0.31 -6.23
CA TYR A 42 15.57 0.20 -4.78
C TYR A 42 15.89 -1.26 -4.37
N PRO A 43 16.56 -1.46 -3.23
CA PRO A 43 16.77 -2.81 -2.70
C PRO A 43 15.42 -3.50 -2.54
N GLN A 44 15.30 -4.71 -3.09
CA GLN A 44 14.14 -5.56 -2.84
C GLN A 44 14.19 -6.02 -1.39
N ILE A 45 13.43 -5.34 -0.53
CA ILE A 45 13.17 -5.84 0.82
C ILE A 45 12.19 -7.00 0.65
N THR A 46 12.69 -8.23 0.66
CA THR A 46 11.83 -9.40 0.85
C THR A 46 11.30 -9.32 2.28
N PRO A 47 9.99 -9.13 2.50
CA PRO A 47 9.45 -9.16 3.85
C PRO A 47 9.79 -10.50 4.48
N SER A 48 10.19 -10.46 5.76
CA SER A 48 10.52 -11.67 6.53
C SER A 48 9.38 -12.67 6.37
N THR A 49 9.74 -13.89 5.99
CA THR A 49 8.83 -15.00 5.68
C THR A 49 7.61 -15.00 6.60
N PRO A 50 6.38 -15.14 6.07
CA PRO A 50 5.19 -15.26 6.91
C PRO A 50 5.40 -16.29 8.03
N PRO A 51 4.89 -16.04 9.25
CA PRO A 51 5.08 -16.94 10.38
C PRO A 51 4.67 -18.36 9.99
N LYS A 52 5.54 -19.32 10.33
CA LYS A 52 5.38 -20.71 9.95
C LYS A 52 4.07 -21.23 10.54
N ALA A 53 3.17 -21.69 9.68
CA ALA A 53 1.93 -22.33 10.09
C ALA A 53 2.25 -23.52 11.01
N TYR A 54 1.36 -23.80 11.97
CA TYR A 54 1.58 -24.73 13.08
C TYR A 54 2.20 -26.06 12.62
N ASP A 55 1.66 -26.66 11.55
CA ASP A 55 2.08 -27.98 11.05
C ASP A 55 3.23 -27.95 10.03
N SER A 56 3.85 -26.79 9.79
CA SER A 56 4.88 -26.62 8.73
C SER A 56 4.43 -27.04 7.32
N GLN A 57 3.15 -27.34 7.14
CA GLN A 57 2.54 -27.72 5.88
C GLN A 57 2.10 -26.47 5.11
N PRO A 58 2.35 -26.40 3.79
CA PRO A 58 1.82 -25.34 2.96
C PRO A 58 0.29 -25.28 3.09
N GLY A 59 -0.24 -24.11 3.47
CA GLY A 59 -1.68 -23.87 3.60
C GLY A 59 -2.30 -24.23 4.96
N ALA A 60 -1.52 -24.70 5.93
CA ALA A 60 -2.03 -24.87 7.29
C ALA A 60 -2.37 -23.50 7.92
N PRO A 61 -3.41 -23.42 8.78
CA PRO A 61 -3.74 -22.19 9.47
C PRO A 61 -2.59 -21.72 10.37
N LEU A 62 -2.43 -20.40 10.50
CA LEU A 62 -1.40 -19.79 11.34
C LEU A 62 -1.60 -20.04 12.83
N LEU A 63 -2.83 -20.40 13.22
CA LEU A 63 -3.22 -20.57 14.60
C LEU A 63 -3.47 -22.05 14.90
N PRO A 64 -3.08 -22.52 16.09
CA PRO A 64 -3.45 -23.86 16.53
C PRO A 64 -4.97 -23.98 16.65
N PRO A 65 -5.53 -25.19 16.51
CA PRO A 65 -6.95 -25.43 16.70
C PRO A 65 -7.37 -25.05 18.12
N MET A 66 -8.48 -24.30 18.22
CA MET A 66 -9.06 -23.89 19.49
C MET A 66 -9.88 -25.04 20.09
N PRO A 67 -9.79 -25.31 21.41
CA PRO A 67 -10.63 -26.33 22.04
C PRO A 67 -12.10 -25.92 21.99
N VAL A 68 -12.92 -26.74 21.34
CA VAL A 68 -14.38 -26.57 21.29
C VAL A 68 -15.02 -27.39 22.42
N PRO A 69 -16.06 -26.87 23.11
CA PRO A 69 -16.84 -27.65 24.04
C PRO A 69 -17.44 -28.87 23.34
N GLY A 70 -17.35 -30.03 23.98
CA GLY A 70 -18.01 -31.24 23.48
C GLY A 70 -19.53 -31.10 23.48
N PRO A 71 -20.25 -31.93 22.70
CA PRO A 71 -21.71 -31.95 22.73
C PRO A 71 -22.21 -32.23 24.15
N PRO A 72 -23.38 -31.69 24.55
CA PRO A 72 -23.98 -31.98 25.84
C PRO A 72 -24.10 -33.50 26.02
N LYS A 73 -23.71 -34.01 27.19
CA LYS A 73 -23.95 -35.41 27.54
C LYS A 73 -25.45 -35.67 27.44
N ASP A 74 -25.84 -36.77 26.79
CA ASP A 74 -27.23 -37.18 26.65
C ASP A 74 -27.88 -37.21 28.04
N GLN A 75 -28.80 -36.28 28.29
CA GLN A 75 -29.62 -36.37 29.49
C GLN A 75 -30.44 -37.66 29.38
N PRO A 76 -30.60 -38.44 30.47
CA PRO A 76 -31.41 -39.65 30.43
C PRO A 76 -32.81 -39.26 29.95
N LEU A 77 -33.22 -39.83 28.81
CA LEU A 77 -34.54 -39.61 28.23
C LEU A 77 -35.60 -39.88 29.31
N PRO A 78 -36.48 -38.92 29.62
CA PRO A 78 -37.56 -39.13 30.57
C PRO A 78 -38.37 -40.36 30.15
N GLY A 79 -38.38 -41.40 30.99
CA GLY A 79 -39.15 -42.64 30.75
C GLY A 79 -38.35 -43.91 30.46
N LEU A 80 -37.01 -43.85 30.31
CA LEU A 80 -36.15 -45.03 30.12
C LEU A 80 -35.50 -45.57 31.41
N ARG A 81 -36.10 -45.31 32.57
CA ARG A 81 -35.68 -45.94 33.83
C ARG A 81 -36.40 -47.28 33.98
N GLN A 82 -35.65 -48.37 34.05
CA GLN A 82 -36.19 -49.65 34.54
C GLN A 82 -36.38 -49.51 36.06
N GLU A 83 -37.61 -49.25 36.48
CA GLU A 83 -38.00 -49.32 37.89
C GLU A 83 -37.80 -50.77 38.38
N PRO A 84 -37.13 -51.03 39.52
CA PRO A 84 -37.04 -52.38 40.06
C PRO A 84 -38.45 -52.91 40.42
N PRO A 85 -38.72 -54.22 40.24
CA PRO A 85 -40.04 -54.78 40.47
C PRO A 85 -40.47 -54.62 41.93
N LYS A 86 -41.72 -54.19 42.14
CA LYS A 86 -42.36 -54.02 43.45
C LYS A 86 -42.39 -55.36 44.19
N ALA A 87 -41.86 -55.40 45.42
CA ALA A 87 -41.94 -56.58 46.28
C ALA A 87 -43.41 -56.89 46.64
N PRO A 88 -43.80 -58.19 46.75
CA PRO A 88 -45.16 -58.56 47.08
C PRO A 88 -45.51 -58.16 48.51
N VAL A 89 -46.72 -57.62 48.67
CA VAL A 89 -47.32 -57.29 49.97
C VAL A 89 -47.71 -58.61 50.65
N GLN A 90 -47.28 -58.78 51.88
CA GLN A 90 -47.63 -59.93 52.72
C GLN A 90 -48.79 -59.46 53.62
N ASP A 91 -49.99 -59.93 53.32
CA ASP A 91 -51.20 -59.66 54.10
C ASP A 91 -51.24 -60.61 55.32
N ASP A 92 -51.33 -60.06 56.52
CA ASP A 92 -51.67 -60.74 57.79
C ASP A 92 -53.10 -60.37 58.21
#